data_AF-A0A957TTQ0-F1
#
_entry.id   AF-A0A957TTQ0-F1
#
_cell.length_a   1.000
_cell.length_b   1.000
_cell.length_c   1.000
_cell.angle_alpha   90.00
_cell.angle_beta   90.00
_cell.angle_gamma   90.00
#
_symmetry.space_group_name_H-M   'P 1'
#
loop_
_entity.id
_entity.type
_entity.pdbx_description
1 polymer ?
#
loop_
_entity_poly.entity_id
_entity_poly.type
_entity_poly.pdbx_seq_one_letter_code
_entity_poly.pdbx_strand_id
1 'polypeptide(L)'
;MSLLGGCTWILPPPFIIAGASQSTLVVEEANEQPITILPLQGPLALPAAELSGLAWYGDTLILLPQFPEYFDRQIYGLAKESIVAYLLGQATAPLAPFPIALDDGAIRAQLTGSEGYEAIAFTGDRAYLTIETKQATGMLGYLVTGTMDQERGELRLDPTRLAPIAPQANLGNISDEAIVLIDNQVATIYEANGLAVNPEPVVHLFAQESLTPIGVV
;
A
#
# COMPACT_ATOMS: atom_id res chain seq x y z
N MET A 1 25.64 44.22 53.77
CA MET A 1 26.54 43.14 53.32
C MET A 1 25.85 41.82 53.65
N SER A 2 25.49 41.03 52.63
CA SER A 2 24.79 39.72 52.66
C SER A 2 23.39 39.68 53.31
N LEU A 3 22.28 39.42 52.61
CA LEU A 3 21.80 38.29 51.78
C LEU A 3 20.86 37.35 52.56
N LEU A 4 19.87 36.83 51.80
CA LEU A 4 18.85 35.80 52.08
C LEU A 4 17.55 36.34 52.70
N GLY A 5 16.39 36.38 52.03
CA GLY A 5 15.94 35.64 50.85
C GLY A 5 15.12 34.42 51.28
N GLY A 6 13.81 34.62 51.47
CA GLY A 6 12.86 33.57 51.85
C GLY A 6 11.46 33.92 51.35
N CYS A 7 11.20 33.71 50.05
CA CYS A 7 9.83 33.66 49.53
C CYS A 7 9.34 32.22 49.63
N THR A 8 8.36 32.00 50.50
CA THR A 8 7.53 30.80 50.55
C THR A 8 6.66 30.73 49.30
N TRP A 9 6.89 29.74 48.44
CA TRP A 9 5.98 29.40 47.35
C TRP A 9 4.85 28.56 47.93
N ILE A 10 3.63 29.10 47.91
CA ILE A 10 2.40 28.34 48.15
C ILE A 10 2.13 27.57 46.85
N LEU A 11 2.19 26.23 46.91
CA LEU A 11 1.72 25.40 45.80
C LEU A 11 0.19 25.51 45.74
N PRO A 12 -0.42 25.76 44.56
CA PRO A 12 -1.86 25.59 44.41
C PRO A 12 -2.22 24.11 44.57
N PRO A 13 -3.46 23.80 45.00
CA PRO A 13 -3.90 22.40 45.12
C PRO A 13 -3.88 21.73 43.73
N PRO A 14 -3.76 20.40 43.66
CA PRO A 14 -3.81 19.70 42.39
C PRO A 14 -5.14 19.95 41.70
N PHE A 15 -5.09 20.42 40.46
CA PHE A 15 -6.23 20.38 39.56
C PHE A 15 -6.59 18.91 39.34
N ILE A 16 -7.73 18.48 39.89
CA ILE A 16 -8.36 17.23 39.48
C ILE A 16 -8.96 17.50 38.09
N ILE A 17 -8.31 16.99 37.04
CA ILE A 17 -8.94 16.87 35.73
C ILE A 17 -9.98 15.76 35.87
N ALA A 18 -11.23 16.17 36.12
CA ALA A 18 -12.37 15.28 36.04
C ALA A 18 -12.59 14.89 34.57
N GLY A 19 -12.60 13.58 34.31
CA GLY A 19 -13.26 13.00 33.14
C GLY A 19 -12.46 12.98 31.83
N ALA A 20 -11.42 12.16 31.77
CA ALA A 20 -11.12 11.49 30.50
C ALA A 20 -12.23 10.44 30.30
N SER A 21 -13.27 10.78 29.56
CA SER A 21 -14.23 9.80 29.06
C SER A 21 -13.45 8.90 28.11
N GLN A 22 -13.03 7.73 28.60
CA GLN A 22 -12.56 6.65 27.74
C GLN A 22 -13.77 6.24 26.89
N SER A 23 -13.89 6.81 25.70
CA SER A 23 -14.78 6.27 24.67
C SER A 23 -14.26 4.89 24.34
N THR A 24 -14.84 3.87 24.97
CA THR A 24 -14.59 2.48 24.63
C THR A 24 -15.13 2.29 23.22
N LEU A 25 -14.22 2.21 22.24
CA LEU A 25 -14.60 1.80 20.90
C LEU A 25 -15.11 0.37 21.04
N VAL A 26 -16.42 0.19 20.85
CA VAL A 26 -16.99 -1.13 20.66
C VAL A 26 -16.49 -1.58 19.30
N VAL A 27 -15.43 -2.38 19.29
CA VAL A 27 -15.03 -3.13 18.10
C VAL A 27 -16.11 -4.16 17.91
N GLU A 28 -17.00 -3.92 16.95
CA GLU A 28 -17.93 -4.95 16.51
C GLU A 28 -17.08 -6.12 16.02
N GLU A 29 -17.17 -7.27 16.69
CA GLU A 29 -16.50 -8.47 16.20
C GLU A 29 -17.04 -8.78 14.81
N ALA A 30 -16.19 -8.62 13.80
CA ALA A 30 -16.54 -8.96 12.44
C ALA A 30 -16.75 -10.48 12.36
N ASN A 31 -17.98 -10.90 12.08
CA ASN A 31 -18.25 -12.31 11.84
C ASN A 31 -17.50 -12.77 10.59
N GLU A 32 -16.79 -13.90 10.70
CA GLU A 32 -16.16 -14.55 9.56
C GLU A 32 -17.20 -14.79 8.45
N GLN A 33 -16.84 -14.43 7.22
CA GLN A 33 -17.70 -14.59 6.05
C GLN A 33 -17.22 -15.79 5.22
N PRO A 34 -18.13 -16.55 4.59
CA PRO A 34 -17.73 -17.63 3.70
C PRO A 34 -16.94 -17.10 2.50
N ILE A 35 -15.84 -17.79 2.18
CA ILE A 35 -15.00 -17.47 1.03
C ILE A 35 -15.66 -17.99 -0.24
N THR A 36 -15.73 -17.14 -1.27
CA THR A 36 -16.11 -17.53 -2.64
C THR A 36 -14.89 -17.49 -3.54
N ILE A 37 -14.54 -18.62 -4.15
CA ILE A 37 -13.44 -18.70 -5.09
C ILE A 37 -13.90 -18.22 -6.47
N LEU A 38 -13.21 -17.21 -7.00
CA LEU A 38 -13.40 -16.72 -8.36
C LEU A 38 -12.26 -17.25 -9.25
N PRO A 39 -12.49 -18.29 -10.06
CA PRO A 39 -11.43 -18.84 -10.90
C PRO A 39 -11.07 -17.84 -12.00
N LEU A 40 -9.77 -17.60 -12.20
CA LEU A 40 -9.25 -16.85 -13.33
C LEU A 40 -8.93 -17.78 -14.50
N GLN A 41 -8.97 -17.26 -15.73
CA GLN A 41 -8.39 -17.90 -16.91
C GLN A 41 -7.14 -17.17 -17.40
N GLY A 42 -6.39 -17.82 -18.28
CA GLY A 42 -5.19 -17.25 -18.90
C GLY A 42 -3.97 -17.30 -17.97
N PRO A 43 -2.97 -16.42 -18.19
CA PRO A 43 -1.70 -16.48 -17.46
C PRO A 43 -1.86 -16.31 -15.94
N LEU A 44 -2.86 -15.52 -15.51
CA LEU A 44 -3.15 -15.28 -14.09
C LEU A 44 -3.84 -16.45 -13.38
N ALA A 45 -4.18 -17.53 -14.08
CA ALA A 45 -4.74 -18.74 -13.47
C ALA A 45 -3.67 -19.60 -12.77
N LEU A 46 -2.39 -19.31 -12.99
CA LEU A 46 -1.27 -20.09 -12.47
C LEU A 46 -0.66 -19.43 -11.23
N PRO A 47 -0.23 -20.20 -10.21
CA PRO A 47 0.44 -19.64 -9.04
C PRO A 47 1.68 -18.79 -9.37
N ALA A 48 2.36 -19.11 -10.47
CA ALA A 48 3.52 -18.37 -10.97
C ALA A 48 3.20 -16.93 -11.43
N ALA A 49 1.92 -16.53 -11.43
CA ALA A 49 1.53 -15.15 -11.68
C ALA A 49 1.93 -14.20 -10.56
N GLU A 50 2.09 -14.71 -9.32
CA GLU A 50 2.59 -13.95 -8.17
C GLU A 50 1.93 -12.57 -8.06
N LEU A 51 0.60 -12.57 -7.96
CA LEU A 51 -0.15 -11.33 -7.81
C LEU A 51 0.15 -10.69 -6.46
N SER A 52 0.78 -9.53 -6.48
CA SER A 52 1.18 -8.78 -5.29
C SER A 52 0.19 -7.66 -4.95
N GLY A 53 -0.48 -7.09 -5.95
CA GLY A 53 -1.41 -5.97 -5.74
C GLY A 53 -2.81 -6.17 -6.33
N LEU A 54 -3.82 -5.67 -5.61
CA LEU A 54 -5.20 -5.56 -6.06
C LEU A 54 -5.77 -4.18 -5.72
N ALA A 55 -6.28 -3.46 -6.72
CA ALA A 55 -6.89 -2.15 -6.49
C ALA A 55 -8.01 -1.84 -7.47
N TRP A 56 -9.05 -1.14 -7.01
CA TRP A 56 -10.10 -0.63 -7.89
C TRP A 56 -9.63 0.61 -8.64
N TYR A 57 -9.91 0.64 -9.94
CA TYR A 57 -9.80 1.80 -10.80
C TYR A 57 -11.12 1.96 -11.57
N GLY A 58 -11.97 2.88 -11.13
CA GLY A 58 -13.36 2.95 -11.59
C GLY A 58 -14.09 1.62 -11.36
N ASP A 59 -14.68 1.07 -12.42
CA ASP A 59 -15.32 -0.25 -12.41
C ASP A 59 -14.40 -1.38 -12.89
N THR A 60 -13.07 -1.18 -12.87
CA THR A 60 -12.08 -2.22 -13.17
C THR A 60 -11.29 -2.57 -11.92
N LEU A 61 -11.25 -3.85 -11.54
CA LEU A 61 -10.31 -4.37 -10.56
C LEU A 61 -8.97 -4.60 -11.26
N ILE A 62 -7.94 -3.89 -10.85
CA ILE A 62 -6.58 -4.04 -11.35
C ILE A 62 -5.87 -5.13 -10.55
N LEU A 63 -5.23 -6.05 -11.27
CA LEU A 63 -4.39 -7.13 -10.74
C LEU A 63 -2.94 -6.86 -11.17
N LEU A 64 -2.07 -6.71 -10.19
CA LEU A 64 -0.65 -6.44 -10.37
C LEU A 64 0.15 -7.72 -10.11
N PRO A 65 0.77 -8.31 -11.14
CA PRO A 65 1.85 -9.29 -10.94
C PRO A 65 3.07 -8.62 -10.30
N GLN A 66 3.78 -9.34 -9.42
CA GLN A 66 5.06 -8.89 -8.86
C GLN A 66 6.12 -8.66 -9.94
N PHE A 67 6.07 -9.50 -10.98
CA PHE A 67 6.99 -9.46 -12.13
C PHE A 67 6.24 -9.30 -13.47
N PRO A 68 5.75 -8.09 -13.81
CA PRO A 68 5.09 -7.83 -15.09
C PRO A 68 5.96 -8.21 -16.31
N GLU A 69 7.27 -8.29 -16.18
CA GLU A 69 8.22 -8.69 -17.23
C GLU A 69 8.01 -10.12 -17.71
N TYR A 70 7.45 -11.00 -16.89
CA TYR A 70 7.05 -12.35 -17.30
C TYR A 70 5.73 -12.38 -18.07
N PHE A 71 5.08 -11.23 -18.19
CA PHE A 71 3.74 -11.02 -18.76
C PHE A 71 3.74 -9.90 -19.81
N ASP A 72 4.79 -9.84 -20.65
CA ASP A 72 4.93 -8.81 -21.70
C ASP A 72 4.84 -7.36 -21.17
N ARG A 73 5.27 -7.15 -19.92
CA ARG A 73 5.18 -5.87 -19.19
C ARG A 73 3.73 -5.40 -19.09
N GLN A 74 2.86 -6.27 -18.61
CA GLN A 74 1.43 -6.01 -18.45
C GLN A 74 1.00 -6.15 -17.00
N ILE A 75 0.07 -5.30 -16.60
CA ILE A 75 -0.87 -5.56 -15.50
C ILE A 75 -2.20 -5.97 -16.12
N TYR A 76 -3.16 -6.36 -15.28
CA TYR A 76 -4.43 -6.88 -15.78
C TYR A 76 -5.62 -6.17 -15.16
N GLY A 77 -6.70 -6.05 -15.91
CA GLY A 77 -7.99 -5.55 -15.45
C GLY A 77 -9.06 -6.64 -15.46
N LEU A 78 -9.95 -6.61 -14.47
CA LEU A 78 -11.20 -7.37 -14.45
C LEU A 78 -12.37 -6.40 -14.32
N ALA A 79 -13.31 -6.46 -15.27
CA ALA A 79 -14.53 -5.67 -15.18
C ALA A 79 -15.36 -6.10 -13.96
N LYS A 80 -15.82 -5.12 -13.18
CA LYS A 80 -16.68 -5.33 -12.02
C LYS A 80 -17.96 -6.06 -12.38
N GLU A 81 -18.54 -5.76 -13.54
CA GLU A 81 -19.75 -6.41 -14.03
C GLU A 81 -19.54 -7.91 -14.20
N SER A 82 -18.35 -8.34 -14.66
CA SER A 82 -18.01 -9.76 -14.80
C SER A 82 -17.91 -10.45 -13.43
N ILE A 83 -17.30 -9.78 -12.45
CA ILE A 83 -17.21 -10.28 -11.06
C ILE A 83 -18.61 -10.43 -10.46
N VAL A 84 -19.44 -9.39 -10.59
CA VAL A 84 -20.81 -9.39 -10.07
C VAL A 84 -21.67 -10.43 -10.77
N ALA A 85 -21.59 -10.55 -12.10
CA ALA A 85 -22.33 -11.56 -12.85
C ALA A 85 -21.96 -12.99 -12.42
N TYR A 86 -20.68 -13.25 -12.12
CA TYR A 86 -20.25 -14.54 -11.58
C TYR A 86 -20.84 -14.79 -10.19
N LEU A 87 -20.74 -13.81 -9.28
CA LEU A 87 -21.27 -13.91 -7.92
C LEU A 87 -22.79 -14.10 -7.89
N LEU A 88 -23.51 -13.55 -8.88
CA LEU A 88 -24.96 -13.72 -9.03
C LEU A 88 -25.36 -15.00 -9.79
N GLY A 89 -24.40 -15.83 -10.21
CA GLY A 89 -24.65 -17.05 -10.99
C GLY A 89 -25.16 -16.80 -12.42
N GLN A 90 -25.02 -15.57 -12.92
CA GLN A 90 -25.39 -15.18 -14.29
C GLN A 90 -24.31 -15.55 -15.31
N ALA A 91 -23.08 -15.75 -14.84
CA ALA A 91 -21.97 -16.32 -15.58
C ALA A 91 -21.28 -17.39 -14.73
N THR A 92 -20.83 -18.48 -15.35
CA THR A 92 -20.16 -19.59 -14.65
C THR A 92 -18.77 -19.90 -15.20
N ALA A 93 -18.38 -19.26 -16.30
CA ALA A 93 -17.04 -19.39 -16.87
C ALA A 93 -16.01 -18.70 -15.95
N PRO A 94 -14.76 -19.18 -15.90
CA PRO A 94 -13.67 -18.45 -15.25
C PRO A 94 -13.56 -17.02 -15.76
N LEU A 95 -13.24 -16.09 -14.84
CA LEU A 95 -13.08 -14.68 -15.14
C LEU A 95 -11.85 -14.47 -16.01
N ALA A 96 -11.98 -13.59 -17.01
CA ALA A 96 -10.97 -13.33 -18.02
C ALA A 96 -10.35 -11.94 -17.82
N PRO A 97 -9.19 -11.82 -17.15
CA PRO A 97 -8.50 -10.55 -17.06
C PRO A 97 -8.03 -10.08 -18.44
N PHE A 98 -8.20 -8.79 -18.74
CA PHE A 98 -7.67 -8.18 -19.94
C PHE A 98 -6.35 -7.46 -19.65
N PRO A 99 -5.39 -7.50 -20.58
CA PRO A 99 -4.09 -6.88 -20.36
C PRO A 99 -4.16 -5.35 -20.43
N ILE A 100 -3.34 -4.69 -19.63
CA ILE A 100 -3.09 -3.25 -19.61
C ILE A 100 -1.56 -3.10 -19.67
N ALA A 101 -1.04 -2.35 -20.62
CA ALA A 101 0.40 -2.15 -20.75
C ALA A 101 0.96 -1.42 -19.52
N LEU A 102 2.13 -1.85 -19.04
CA LEU A 102 2.89 -1.16 -18.02
C LEU A 102 4.15 -0.55 -18.63
N ASP A 103 4.13 0.77 -18.78
CA ASP A 103 5.35 1.54 -19.06
C ASP A 103 5.95 2.02 -17.74
N ASP A 104 6.95 1.29 -17.25
CA ASP A 104 7.66 1.63 -16.02
C ASP A 104 8.65 2.80 -16.16
N GLY A 105 8.78 3.40 -17.35
CA GLY A 105 9.73 4.49 -17.59
C GLY A 105 11.19 4.13 -17.30
N ALA A 106 11.53 2.83 -17.33
CA ALA A 106 12.79 2.25 -16.89
C ALA A 106 13.15 2.52 -15.42
N ILE A 107 12.17 2.79 -14.55
CA ILE A 107 12.40 3.08 -13.13
C ILE A 107 13.12 1.92 -12.43
N ARG A 108 12.78 0.67 -12.76
CA ARG A 108 13.43 -0.52 -12.19
C ARG A 108 14.92 -0.59 -12.51
N ALA A 109 15.34 -0.10 -13.67
CA ALA A 109 16.76 -0.05 -14.04
C ALA A 109 17.55 1.00 -13.23
N GLN A 110 16.86 1.99 -12.63
CA GLN A 110 17.46 2.96 -11.72
C GLN A 110 17.60 2.41 -10.29
N LEU A 111 16.79 1.41 -9.96
CA LEU A 111 16.71 0.78 -8.65
C LEU A 111 17.59 -0.48 -8.61
N THR A 112 18.81 -0.32 -8.07
CA THR A 112 19.73 -1.45 -7.92
C THR A 112 19.11 -2.52 -7.03
N GLY A 113 19.02 -3.75 -7.56
CA GLY A 113 18.49 -4.91 -6.83
C GLY A 113 16.96 -4.99 -6.78
N SER A 114 16.22 -4.38 -7.72
CA SER A 114 14.75 -4.49 -7.79
C SER A 114 14.27 -5.95 -7.75
N GLU A 115 13.44 -6.28 -6.77
CA GLU A 115 12.88 -7.62 -6.56
C GLU A 115 11.40 -7.74 -6.97
N GLY A 116 10.69 -6.63 -7.23
CA GLY A 116 9.30 -6.74 -7.67
C GLY A 116 8.48 -5.49 -7.39
N TYR A 117 7.25 -5.47 -7.91
CA TYR A 117 6.22 -4.56 -7.43
C TYR A 117 5.43 -5.25 -6.33
N GLU A 118 5.09 -4.54 -5.25
CA GLU A 118 4.47 -5.16 -4.09
C GLU A 118 3.03 -4.70 -3.84
N ALA A 119 2.68 -3.48 -4.24
CA ALA A 119 1.33 -2.95 -4.02
C ALA A 119 0.93 -1.96 -5.10
N ILE A 120 -0.39 -1.71 -5.20
CA ILE A 120 -0.95 -0.64 -6.03
C ILE A 120 -2.17 0.00 -5.36
N ALA A 121 -2.38 1.29 -5.60
CA ALA A 121 -3.61 2.01 -5.27
C ALA A 121 -3.90 3.13 -6.28
N PHE A 122 -5.16 3.53 -6.41
CA PHE A 122 -5.61 4.56 -7.35
C PHE A 122 -6.43 5.67 -6.71
N THR A 123 -6.26 6.88 -7.21
CA THR A 123 -7.14 8.04 -6.96
C THR A 123 -7.34 8.81 -8.26
N GLY A 124 -8.56 8.75 -8.81
CA GLY A 124 -8.77 9.09 -10.22
C GLY A 124 -7.83 8.27 -11.10
N ASP A 125 -7.15 8.94 -12.04
CA ASP A 125 -6.18 8.32 -12.96
C ASP A 125 -4.78 8.19 -12.38
N ARG A 126 -4.54 8.68 -11.16
CA ARG A 126 -3.23 8.62 -10.50
C ARG A 126 -3.07 7.26 -9.82
N ALA A 127 -1.98 6.58 -10.12
CA ALA A 127 -1.59 5.32 -9.47
C ALA A 127 -0.41 5.53 -8.51
N TYR A 128 -0.38 4.75 -7.44
CA TYR A 128 0.74 4.63 -6.50
C TYR A 128 1.13 3.18 -6.39
N LEU A 129 2.43 2.88 -6.45
CA LEU A 129 2.94 1.52 -6.35
C LEU A 129 4.13 1.47 -5.40
N THR A 130 4.33 0.32 -4.76
CA THR A 130 5.57 0.01 -4.05
C THR A 130 6.45 -0.91 -4.90
N ILE A 131 7.76 -0.68 -4.86
CA ILE A 131 8.78 -1.52 -5.49
C ILE A 131 9.76 -1.95 -4.40
N GLU A 132 10.00 -3.25 -4.28
CA GLU A 132 11.00 -3.79 -3.39
C GLU A 132 12.38 -3.82 -4.06
N THR A 133 13.43 -3.49 -3.30
CA THR A 133 14.82 -3.60 -3.74
C THR A 133 15.70 -4.25 -2.69
N LYS A 134 16.61 -5.10 -3.14
CA LYS A 134 17.63 -5.74 -2.31
C LYS A 134 18.90 -4.91 -2.27
N GLN A 135 19.27 -4.49 -1.08
CA GLN A 135 20.53 -3.79 -0.79
C GLN A 135 21.47 -4.69 0.01
N ALA A 136 22.75 -4.31 0.08
CA ALA A 136 23.74 -5.04 0.87
C ALA A 136 23.38 -5.10 2.37
N THR A 137 22.62 -4.12 2.87
CA THR A 137 22.24 -3.97 4.28
C THR A 137 20.81 -4.42 4.60
N GLY A 138 20.08 -4.97 3.63
CA GLY A 138 18.69 -5.40 3.81
C GLY A 138 17.79 -4.96 2.65
N MET A 139 16.48 -5.05 2.86
CA MET A 139 15.48 -4.61 1.89
C MET A 139 15.20 -3.12 2.01
N LEU A 140 14.89 -2.50 0.87
CA LEU A 140 14.45 -1.12 0.80
C LEU A 140 13.28 -1.02 -0.18
N GLY A 141 12.14 -0.56 0.33
CA GLY A 141 10.97 -0.25 -0.49
C GLY A 141 11.09 1.14 -1.12
N TYR A 142 10.45 1.31 -2.28
CA TYR A 142 10.26 2.61 -2.92
C TYR A 142 8.78 2.82 -3.22
N LEU A 143 8.26 3.98 -2.87
CA LEU A 143 6.97 4.47 -3.34
C LEU A 143 7.19 5.18 -4.67
N VAL A 144 6.42 4.81 -5.68
CA VAL A 144 6.45 5.41 -7.02
C VAL A 144 5.03 5.81 -7.44
N THR A 145 4.92 6.64 -8.46
CA THR A 145 3.61 7.05 -8.98
C THR A 145 3.57 7.04 -10.50
N GLY A 146 2.35 6.91 -11.03
CA GLY A 146 2.08 6.90 -12.46
C GLY A 146 0.71 7.45 -12.79
N THR A 147 0.34 7.38 -14.06
CA THR A 147 -0.98 7.77 -14.55
C THR A 147 -1.54 6.65 -15.42
N MET A 148 -2.78 6.28 -15.17
CA MET A 148 -3.55 5.37 -16.02
C MET A 148 -4.14 6.14 -17.20
N ASP A 149 -3.95 5.61 -18.39
CA ASP A 149 -4.54 6.09 -19.64
C ASP A 149 -5.51 5.02 -20.16
N GLN A 150 -6.80 5.23 -19.95
CA GLN A 150 -7.84 4.30 -20.38
C GLN A 150 -7.95 4.19 -21.90
N GLU A 151 -7.74 5.29 -22.62
CA GLU A 151 -7.86 5.30 -24.08
C GLU A 151 -6.76 4.45 -24.72
N ARG A 152 -5.57 4.46 -24.11
CA ARG A 152 -4.43 3.65 -24.55
C ARG A 152 -4.37 2.27 -23.93
N GLY A 153 -5.09 2.04 -22.82
CA GLY A 153 -4.97 0.81 -22.04
C GLY A 153 -3.58 0.66 -21.44
N GLU A 154 -3.04 1.73 -20.86
CA GLU A 154 -1.65 1.81 -20.38
C GLU A 154 -1.57 2.46 -18.99
N LEU A 155 -0.80 1.87 -18.08
CA LEU A 155 -0.30 2.53 -16.88
C LEU A 155 1.14 2.98 -17.13
N ARG A 156 1.37 4.29 -17.04
CA ARG A 156 2.69 4.91 -17.25
C ARG A 156 3.23 5.48 -15.95
N LEU A 157 4.35 4.94 -15.47
CA LEU A 157 5.05 5.44 -14.28
C LEU A 157 5.87 6.69 -14.61
N ASP A 158 6.01 7.58 -13.63
CA ASP A 158 6.89 8.73 -13.70
C ASP A 158 8.24 8.38 -13.06
N PRO A 159 9.30 8.15 -13.87
CA PRO A 159 10.61 7.75 -13.35
C PRO A 159 11.30 8.83 -12.53
N THR A 160 10.78 10.06 -12.51
CA THR A 160 11.31 11.18 -11.73
C THR A 160 10.64 11.33 -10.38
N ARG A 161 9.53 10.61 -10.14
CA ARG A 161 8.73 10.69 -8.92
C ARG A 161 8.75 9.37 -8.16
N LEU A 162 9.72 9.28 -7.27
CA LEU A 162 9.90 8.17 -6.35
C LEU A 162 10.39 8.65 -4.99
N ALA A 163 10.05 7.91 -3.93
CA ALA A 163 10.53 8.15 -2.58
C ALA A 163 10.93 6.82 -1.92
N PRO A 164 12.09 6.75 -1.24
CA PRO A 164 12.44 5.58 -0.45
C PRO A 164 11.50 5.46 0.76
N ILE A 165 11.15 4.24 1.11
CA ILE A 165 10.37 3.89 2.30
C ILE A 165 11.35 3.36 3.34
N ALA A 166 11.32 3.91 4.55
CA ALA A 166 12.26 3.51 5.59
C ALA A 166 12.00 2.05 6.02
N PRO A 167 13.02 1.19 6.09
CA PRO A 167 12.84 -0.18 6.59
C PRO A 167 12.43 -0.16 8.08
N GLN A 168 11.50 -1.05 8.46
CA GLN A 168 11.02 -1.14 9.85
C GLN A 168 11.64 -2.29 10.65
N ALA A 169 12.04 -3.37 9.97
CA ALA A 169 12.64 -4.54 10.60
C ALA A 169 13.85 -5.02 9.79
N ASN A 170 14.79 -5.69 10.46
CA ASN A 170 15.93 -6.34 9.80
C ASN A 170 15.54 -7.74 9.30
N LEU A 171 14.54 -7.78 8.42
CA LEU A 171 14.12 -8.97 7.72
C LEU A 171 14.57 -8.88 6.27
N GLY A 172 15.12 -9.99 5.77
CA GLY A 172 15.37 -10.11 4.34
C GLY A 172 14.05 -10.36 3.61
N ASN A 173 13.94 -9.83 2.40
CA ASN A 173 12.83 -10.06 1.46
C ASN A 173 11.45 -9.56 1.93
N ILE A 174 11.40 -8.46 2.70
CA ILE A 174 10.13 -7.86 3.15
C ILE A 174 10.23 -6.33 3.16
N SER A 175 9.22 -5.67 2.60
CA SER A 175 9.03 -4.21 2.60
C SER A 175 7.55 -3.83 2.79
N ASP A 176 7.15 -2.65 2.30
CA ASP A 176 5.78 -2.18 2.41
C ASP A 176 4.94 -2.74 1.24
N GLU A 177 4.04 -3.67 1.55
CA GLU A 177 3.25 -4.46 0.58
C GLU A 177 1.77 -4.06 0.54
N ALA A 178 1.39 -2.99 1.24
CA ALA A 178 0.05 -2.44 1.12
C ALA A 178 0.08 -0.90 1.07
N ILE A 179 -0.85 -0.35 0.27
CA ILE A 179 -1.05 1.09 0.13
C ILE A 179 -2.50 1.42 0.46
N VAL A 180 -2.69 2.45 1.27
CA VAL A 180 -3.99 3.07 1.52
C VAL A 180 -3.92 4.54 1.17
N LEU A 181 -4.92 5.05 0.45
CA LEU A 181 -5.04 6.47 0.16
C LEU A 181 -6.01 7.10 1.13
N ILE A 182 -5.56 8.13 1.86
CA ILE A 182 -6.33 8.81 2.89
C ILE A 182 -6.23 10.31 2.64
N ASP A 183 -7.35 10.93 2.26
CA ASP A 183 -7.41 12.33 1.86
C ASP A 183 -6.36 12.66 0.78
N ASN A 184 -5.36 13.49 1.11
CA ASN A 184 -4.25 13.89 0.22
C ASN A 184 -2.93 13.19 0.59
N GLN A 185 -3.01 11.99 1.17
CA GLN A 185 -1.87 11.23 1.67
C GLN A 185 -1.84 9.82 1.11
N VAL A 186 -0.63 9.32 0.91
CA VAL A 186 -0.35 7.92 0.60
C VAL A 186 0.21 7.30 1.86
N ALA A 187 -0.48 6.30 2.38
CA ALA A 187 -0.06 5.50 3.52
C ALA A 187 0.49 4.16 3.01
N THR A 188 1.68 3.77 3.45
CA THR A 188 2.26 2.45 3.14
C THR A 188 2.41 1.62 4.41
N ILE A 189 2.16 0.32 4.30
CA ILE A 189 2.11 -0.61 5.43
C ILE A 189 3.11 -1.74 5.17
N TYR A 190 3.99 -1.96 6.15
CA TYR A 190 4.97 -3.04 6.15
C TYR A 190 4.29 -4.41 6.30
N GLU A 191 4.69 -5.41 5.51
CA GLU A 191 4.10 -6.75 5.52
C GLU A 191 4.16 -7.37 6.92
N ALA A 192 5.34 -7.33 7.55
CA ALA A 192 5.57 -7.93 8.85
C ALA A 192 5.25 -6.97 10.01
N ASN A 193 4.01 -6.48 10.07
CA ASN A 193 3.52 -5.53 11.07
C ASN A 193 3.06 -6.16 12.41
N GLY A 194 3.25 -7.46 12.60
CA GLY A 194 2.90 -8.15 13.84
C GLY A 194 3.86 -7.85 14.98
N LEU A 195 3.35 -7.62 16.20
CA LEU A 195 4.13 -7.26 17.39
C LEU A 195 5.30 -8.19 17.73
N ALA A 196 5.21 -9.47 17.35
CA ALA A 196 6.29 -10.44 17.57
C ALA A 196 7.50 -10.23 16.65
N VAL A 197 7.32 -9.50 15.56
CA VAL A 197 8.29 -9.35 14.47
C VAL A 197 8.74 -7.90 14.31
N ASN A 198 7.78 -6.98 14.35
CA ASN A 198 8.00 -5.54 14.37
C ASN A 198 7.35 -4.99 15.65
N PRO A 199 8.13 -4.74 16.72
CA PRO A 199 7.60 -4.35 18.03
C PRO A 199 7.07 -2.92 18.05
N GLU A 200 7.46 -2.09 17.09
CA GLU A 200 7.02 -0.70 16.91
C GLU A 200 6.58 -0.50 15.46
N PRO A 201 5.51 -1.20 15.01
CA PRO A 201 5.09 -1.11 13.63
C PRO A 201 4.50 0.27 13.36
N VAL A 202 4.90 0.85 12.25
CA VAL A 202 4.41 2.15 11.81
C VAL A 202 3.82 2.07 10.42
N VAL A 203 2.92 3.00 10.12
CA VAL A 203 2.47 3.28 8.76
C VAL A 203 3.22 4.51 8.28
N HIS A 204 3.91 4.42 7.13
CA HIS A 204 4.59 5.57 6.56
C HIS A 204 3.61 6.44 5.78
N LEU A 205 3.69 7.76 5.98
CA LEU A 205 2.83 8.72 5.31
C LEU A 205 3.63 9.60 4.35
N PHE A 206 3.09 9.77 3.14
CA PHE A 206 3.67 10.61 2.10
C PHE A 206 2.63 11.60 1.57
N ALA A 207 3.07 12.81 1.23
CA ALA A 207 2.25 13.76 0.51
C ALA A 207 1.94 13.23 -0.90
N GLN A 208 0.67 13.12 -1.25
CA GLN A 208 0.22 12.51 -2.50
C GLN A 208 0.80 13.18 -3.77
N GLU A 209 0.95 14.49 -3.75
CA GLU A 209 1.42 15.29 -4.90
C GLU A 209 2.94 15.27 -5.12
N SER A 210 3.73 15.04 -4.07
CA SER A 210 5.21 15.12 -4.17
C SER A 210 5.91 13.83 -3.78
N LEU A 211 5.19 12.86 -3.22
CA LEU A 211 5.73 11.69 -2.52
C LEU A 211 6.71 12.05 -1.40
N THR A 212 6.69 13.29 -0.89
CA THR A 212 7.56 13.67 0.22
C THR A 212 7.08 12.98 1.49
N PRO A 213 7.96 12.34 2.28
CA PRO A 213 7.59 11.81 3.59
C PRO A 213 7.05 12.93 4.49
N ILE A 214 5.90 12.72 5.11
CA ILE A 214 5.26 13.68 6.02
C ILE A 214 5.14 13.17 7.45
N GLY A 215 5.35 11.89 7.69
CA GLY A 215 5.40 11.33 9.03
C GLY A 215 5.16 9.82 9.06
N VAL A 216 4.91 9.32 10.27
CA VAL A 216 4.49 7.95 10.55
C VAL A 216 3.35 7.96 11.56
N VAL A 217 2.49 6.93 11.53
CA VAL A 217 1.42 6.71 12.53
C VAL A 217 1.45 5.30 13.09
#